data_AF-A0A1I1WF09-F1
#
_entry.id   AF-A0A1I1WF09-F1
#
_cell.length_a   1.000
_cell.length_b   1.000
_cell.length_c   1.000
_cell.angle_alpha   90.00
_cell.angle_beta   90.00
_cell.angle_gamma   90.00
#
_symmetry.space_group_name_H-M   'P 1'
#
loop_
_entity.id
_entity.type
_entity.pdbx_description
1 polymer ?
#
loop_
_entity_poly.entity_id
_entity_poly.type
_entity_poly.pdbx_seq_one_letter_code
_entity_poly.pdbx_strand_id
1 'polypeptide(L)'
;MTADLALRMMSDLFWTGLLVCLPILGLTMLVGLLISILQVVTQVQEMSLTFVPKLLAAGGVMVFFGPWMLKKLGQFATQLWTNIPSMF
;
A
#
# COMPACT_ATOMS: atom_id res chain seq x y z
N MET A 1 16.38 -24.42 11.86
CA MET A 1 15.99 -24.94 10.52
C MET A 1 14.54 -24.60 10.18
N THR A 2 13.52 -25.08 10.91
CA THR A 2 12.11 -24.67 10.69
C THR A 2 11.80 -23.25 11.18
N ALA A 3 12.42 -22.81 12.29
CA ALA A 3 12.29 -21.45 12.80
C ALA A 3 12.84 -20.37 11.83
N ASP A 4 13.97 -20.65 11.17
CA ASP A 4 14.55 -19.77 10.15
C ASP A 4 13.65 -19.61 8.92
N LEU A 5 12.95 -20.68 8.54
CA LEU A 5 12.00 -20.69 7.43
C LEU A 5 10.75 -19.87 7.78
N ALA A 6 10.20 -20.04 8.98
CA ALA A 6 9.09 -19.22 9.47
C ALA A 6 9.43 -17.73 9.52
N LEU A 7 10.63 -17.38 10.01
CA LEU A 7 11.13 -15.99 10.01
C LEU A 7 11.27 -15.42 8.60
N ARG A 8 11.80 -16.20 7.65
CA ARG A 8 11.88 -15.79 6.24
C ARG A 8 10.50 -15.55 5.62
N MET A 9 9.55 -16.44 5.83
CA MET A 9 8.18 -16.27 5.32
C MET A 9 7.51 -15.02 5.90
N MET A 10 7.69 -14.75 7.20
CA MET A 10 7.21 -13.51 7.80
C MET A 10 7.88 -12.29 7.17
N SER A 11 9.19 -12.31 6.97
CA SER A 11 9.93 -11.21 6.34
C SER A 11 9.44 -10.93 4.92
N ASP A 12 9.26 -11.96 4.10
CA ASP A 12 8.76 -11.83 2.73
C ASP A 12 7.31 -11.33 2.69
N LEU A 13 6.49 -11.74 3.65
CA LEU A 13 5.11 -11.26 3.80
C LEU A 13 5.09 -9.75 4.10
N PHE A 14 5.86 -9.31 5.10
CA PHE A 14 5.94 -7.89 5.44
C PHE A 14 6.54 -7.06 4.31
N TRP A 15 7.56 -7.58 3.64
CA TRP A 15 8.19 -6.88 2.52
C TRP A 15 7.24 -6.70 1.34
N THR A 16 6.53 -7.76 0.97
CA THR A 16 5.52 -7.72 -0.09
C THR A 16 4.37 -6.78 0.28
N GLY A 17 3.87 -6.87 1.51
CA GLY A 17 2.82 -5.98 2.02
C GLY A 17 3.24 -4.52 2.00
N LEU A 18 4.46 -4.21 2.44
CA LEU A 18 5.01 -2.86 2.40
C LEU A 18 5.09 -2.33 0.96
N LEU A 19 5.64 -3.12 0.03
CA LEU A 19 5.74 -2.77 -1.40
C LEU A 19 4.37 -2.45 -2.03
N VAL A 20 3.34 -3.23 -1.68
CA VAL A 20 1.97 -3.04 -2.17
C VAL A 20 1.33 -1.78 -1.58
N CYS A 21 1.56 -1.49 -0.30
CA CYS A 21 1.02 -0.32 0.38
C CYS A 21 1.74 1.00 0.03
N LEU A 22 3.02 0.94 -0.34
CA LEU A 22 3.88 2.08 -0.65
C LEU A 22 3.27 3.08 -1.65
N PRO A 23 2.75 2.68 -2.83
CA PRO A 23 2.18 3.63 -3.79
C PRO A 23 0.93 4.35 -3.25
N ILE A 24 0.06 3.65 -2.50
CA ILE A 24 -1.14 4.25 -1.91
C ILE A 24 -0.75 5.21 -0.79
N LEU A 25 0.11 4.78 0.14
CA LEU A 25 0.55 5.61 1.26
C LEU A 25 1.31 6.85 0.77
N GLY A 26 2.25 6.68 -0.17
CA GLY A 26 3.04 7.77 -0.71
C GLY A 26 2.18 8.85 -1.34
N LEU A 27 1.24 8.47 -2.22
CA LEU A 27 0.42 9.45 -2.93
C LEU A 27 -0.62 10.10 -2.01
N THR A 28 -1.23 9.33 -1.11
CA THR A 28 -2.21 9.87 -0.14
C THR A 28 -1.58 10.78 0.91
N MET A 29 -0.33 10.51 1.32
CA MET A 29 0.44 11.43 2.16
C MET A 29 0.78 12.72 1.42
N LEU A 30 1.26 12.64 0.18
CA LEU A 30 1.66 13.82 -0.61
C LEU A 30 0.47 14.75 -0.83
N VAL A 31 -0.68 14.18 -1.21
CA VAL A 31 -1.92 14.94 -1.39
C VAL A 31 -2.44 15.48 -0.06
N GLY A 32 -2.40 14.67 1.02
CA GLY A 32 -2.80 15.13 2.36
C GLY A 32 -1.95 16.30 2.87
N LEU A 33 -0.64 16.27 2.61
CA LEU A 33 0.28 17.35 2.96
C LEU A 33 -0.05 18.63 2.19
N LEU A 34 -0.23 18.53 0.87
CA LEU A 34 -0.57 19.68 0.02
C LEU A 34 -1.87 20.36 0.48
N ILE A 35 -2.90 19.56 0.78
CA ILE A 35 -4.18 20.09 1.26
C ILE A 35 -4.03 20.70 2.65
N SER A 36 -3.26 20.09 3.54
CA SER A 36 -3.02 20.64 4.88
C SER A 36 -2.37 22.02 4.82
N ILE A 37 -1.42 22.23 3.90
CA ILE A 37 -0.82 23.55 3.67
C ILE A 37 -1.87 24.54 3.16
N LEU A 38 -2.69 24.14 2.18
CA LEU A 38 -3.76 25.00 1.65
C LEU A 38 -4.80 25.38 2.72
N GLN A 39 -5.15 24.44 3.60
CA GLN A 39 -6.07 24.69 4.73
C GLN A 39 -5.50 25.73 5.70
N VAL A 40 -4.19 25.65 5.99
CA VAL A 40 -3.52 26.61 6.87
C VAL A 40 -3.41 27.99 6.23
N VAL A 41 -3.02 28.07 4.95
CA VAL A 41 -2.82 29.35 4.23
C VAL A 41 -4.14 30.09 4.01
N THR A 42 -5.23 29.38 3.73
CA THR A 42 -6.54 30.00 3.50
C THR A 42 -7.39 30.15 4.77
N GLN A 43 -6.92 29.61 5.90
CA GLN A 43 -7.66 29.52 7.18
C GLN A 43 -9.02 28.79 7.10
N VAL A 44 -9.31 28.08 6.00
CA VAL A 44 -10.54 27.29 5.84
C VAL A 44 -10.28 25.86 6.32
N GLN A 45 -10.70 25.55 7.55
CA GLN A 45 -10.59 24.22 8.16
C GLN A 45 -11.88 23.40 8.02
N GLU A 46 -12.47 23.41 6.83
CA GLU A 46 -13.66 22.62 6.53
C GLU A 46 -13.29 21.14 6.35
N MET A 47 -13.87 20.26 7.17
CA MET A 47 -13.57 18.82 7.17
C MET A 47 -13.85 18.16 5.79
N SER A 48 -14.81 18.69 5.04
CA SER A 48 -15.20 18.24 3.69
C SER A 48 -14.08 18.43 2.65
N LEU A 49 -13.31 19.52 2.79
CA LEU A 49 -12.29 19.95 1.82
C LEU A 49 -11.03 19.07 1.89
N THR A 50 -10.76 18.46 3.04
CA THR A 50 -9.70 17.45 3.19
C THR A 50 -10.11 16.08 2.68
N PHE A 51 -11.39 15.74 2.76
CA PHE A 51 -11.87 14.40 2.47
C PHE A 51 -11.95 14.11 0.97
N VAL A 52 -12.57 15.02 0.20
CA VAL A 52 -12.82 14.81 -1.25
C VAL A 52 -11.54 14.63 -2.06
N PRO A 53 -10.53 15.53 -1.98
CA PRO A 53 -9.35 15.40 -2.83
C PRO A 53 -8.47 14.22 -2.42
N LYS A 54 -8.47 13.84 -1.14
CA LYS A 54 -7.76 12.65 -0.64
C LYS A 54 -8.40 11.36 -1.15
N LEU A 55 -9.73 11.31 -1.24
CA LEU A 55 -10.47 10.17 -1.77
C LEU A 55 -10.28 10.04 -3.29
N LEU A 56 -10.29 11.15 -4.02
CA LEU A 56 -9.96 11.17 -5.45
C LEU A 56 -8.52 10.70 -5.71
N ALA A 57 -7.57 11.14 -4.89
CA ALA A 57 -6.20 10.67 -4.98
C ALA A 57 -6.09 9.16 -4.72
N ALA A 58 -6.72 8.65 -3.66
CA ALA A 58 -6.74 7.21 -3.37
C ALA A 58 -7.38 6.39 -4.50
N GLY A 59 -8.51 6.87 -5.03
CA GLY A 59 -9.17 6.26 -6.19
C GLY A 59 -8.29 6.26 -7.43
N GLY A 60 -7.61 7.38 -7.71
CA GLY A 60 -6.64 7.49 -8.81
C GLY A 60 -5.51 6.48 -8.67
N VAL A 61 -4.89 6.36 -7.48
CA VAL A 61 -3.86 5.32 -7.24
C VAL A 61 -4.42 3.94 -7.50
N MET A 62 -5.62 3.65 -7.03
CA MET A 62 -6.21 2.32 -7.18
C MET A 62 -6.46 1.98 -8.66
N VAL A 63 -6.82 2.95 -9.50
CA VAL A 63 -6.98 2.74 -10.94
C VAL A 63 -5.63 2.52 -11.63
N PHE A 64 -4.61 3.33 -11.33
CA PHE A 64 -3.30 3.24 -12.00
C PHE A 64 -2.43 2.08 -11.48
N PHE A 65 -2.36 1.90 -10.15
CA PHE A 65 -1.52 0.91 -9.49
C PHE A 65 -2.26 -0.38 -9.11
N GLY A 66 -3.59 -0.41 -9.19
CA GLY A 66 -4.39 -1.61 -8.88
C GLY A 66 -3.90 -2.87 -9.58
N PRO A 67 -3.73 -2.88 -10.92
CA PRO A 67 -3.25 -4.07 -11.62
C PRO A 67 -1.87 -4.55 -11.14
N TRP A 68 -0.97 -3.60 -10.84
CA TRP A 68 0.37 -3.92 -10.34
C TRP A 68 0.33 -4.50 -8.92
N MET A 69 -0.50 -3.95 -8.04
CA MET A 69 -0.71 -4.46 -6.69
C MET A 69 -1.29 -5.88 -6.70
N LEU A 70 -2.31 -6.14 -7.52
CA LEU A 70 -2.87 -7.47 -7.69
C LEU A 70 -1.84 -8.45 -8.23
N LYS A 71 -1.00 -8.05 -9.20
CA LYS A 71 0.07 -8.89 -9.73
C LYS A 71 1.08 -9.27 -8.65
N LYS A 72 1.46 -8.35 -7.76
CA LYS A 72 2.39 -8.61 -6.65
C LYS A 72 1.80 -9.55 -5.61
N LEU A 73 0.55 -9.33 -5.21
CA LEU A 73 -0.15 -10.23 -4.28
C LEU A 73 -0.35 -11.62 -4.88
N GLY A 74 -0.74 -11.69 -6.16
CA GLY A 74 -0.88 -12.96 -6.89
C GLY A 74 0.45 -13.71 -6.99
N GLN A 75 1.53 -13.01 -7.34
CA GLN A 75 2.87 -13.60 -7.38
C GLN A 75 3.29 -14.16 -6.02
N PHE A 76 3.07 -13.41 -4.93
CA PHE A 76 3.35 -13.88 -3.58
C PHE A 76 2.53 -15.12 -3.22
N ALA A 77 1.24 -15.15 -3.54
CA ALA A 77 0.38 -16.30 -3.29
C ALA A 77 0.83 -17.54 -4.08
N THR A 78 1.16 -17.39 -5.37
CA THR A 78 1.70 -18.49 -6.18
C THR A 78 3.02 -18.99 -5.63
N GLN A 79 3.92 -18.07 -5.25
CA GLN A 79 5.23 -18.40 -4.71
C GLN A 79 5.11 -19.16 -3.38
N LEU A 80 4.18 -18.75 -2.51
CA LEU A 80 3.88 -19.47 -1.29
C LEU A 80 3.36 -20.88 -1.59
N TRP A 81 2.41 -21.02 -2.51
CA TRP A 81 1.84 -22.31 -2.90
C TRP A 81 2.87 -23.27 -3.49
N THR A 82 3.77 -22.77 -4.36
CA THR A 82 4.84 -23.58 -4.97
C THR A 82 5.92 -23.98 -4.00
N ASN A 83 6.12 -23.24 -2.91
CA ASN A 83 7.10 -23.58 -1.89
C ASN A 83 6.57 -24.58 -0.86
N ILE A 84 5.26 -24.76 -0.70
CA ILE A 84 4.67 -25.75 0.24
C ILE A 84 5.24 -27.16 0.06
N PRO A 85 5.35 -27.73 -1.17
CA PRO A 85 5.91 -29.07 -1.36
C PRO A 85 7.38 -29.19 -0.94
N SER A 86 8.15 -28.09 -0.98
CA SER A 86 9.55 -28.07 -0.57
C SER A 86 9.77 -27.91 0.94
N MET A 87 8.68 -27.74 1.72
CA MET A 87 8.75 -27.63 3.18
C MET A 87 8.54 -28.96 3.92
N PHE A 88 8.16 -30.03 3.20
CA PHE A 88 7.95 -31.38 3.73
C PHE A 88 9.18 -32.27 3.50
#